data_AF-A0A178HZL0-F1
#
_entry.id   AF-A0A178HZL0-F1
#
_cell.length_a   1.000
_cell.length_b   1.000
_cell.length_c   1.000
_cell.angle_alpha   90.00
_cell.angle_beta   90.00
_cell.angle_gamma   90.00
#
_symmetry.space_group_name_H-M   'P 1'
#
loop_
_entity.id
_entity.type
_entity.pdbx_description
1 polymer ?
#
loop_
_entity_poly.entity_id
_entity_poly.type
_entity_poly.pdbx_seq_one_letter_code
_entity_poly.pdbx_strand_id
1 'polypeptide(L)' 'MNIFARFAQDESGATAIEYGLIAALISVGIIAAASLLGTNLGNLFNGIANTLNVTVPDGSGT' A
#
# COMPACT_ATOMS: atom_id res chain seq x y z
N MET A 1 24.78 -16.43 36.59
CA MET A 1 24.22 -16.31 35.21
C MET A 1 23.65 -14.90 35.06
N ASN A 2 24.44 -13.95 34.56
CA ASN A 2 24.03 -12.54 34.45
C ASN A 2 23.20 -12.32 33.18
N ILE A 3 21.90 -12.62 33.26
CA ILE A 3 20.96 -12.43 32.15
C ILE A 3 20.83 -10.95 31.76
N PHE A 4 20.85 -10.04 32.74
CA PHE A 4 20.80 -8.59 32.48
C PHE A 4 22.05 -8.05 31.78
N ALA A 5 23.23 -8.60 32.04
CA ALA A 5 24.46 -8.21 31.34
C ALA A 5 24.46 -8.70 29.87
N ARG A 6 23.90 -9.89 29.60
CA ARG A 6 23.71 -10.39 28.23
C ARG A 6 22.68 -9.57 27.44
N PHE A 7 21.61 -9.11 28.09
CA PHE A 7 20.60 -8.26 27.45
C PHE A 7 21.13 -6.85 27.15
N ALA A 8 21.92 -6.27 28.06
CA ALA A 8 22.57 -4.98 27.84
C ALA A 8 23.71 -5.03 26.79
N GLN A 9 24.29 -6.19 26.54
CA GLN A 9 25.32 -6.43 25.51
C GLN A 9 24.72 -6.84 24.15
N ASP A 10 23.41 -7.01 24.06
CA ASP A 10 22.71 -7.41 22.83
C ASP A 10 22.37 -6.16 21.99
N GLU A 11 23.29 -5.76 21.10
CA GLU A 11 23.10 -4.66 20.14
C GLU A 11 22.02 -4.97 19.08
N SER A 12 21.47 -6.19 19.06
CA SER A 12 20.36 -6.57 18.18
C SER A 12 19.13 -5.65 18.35
N GLY A 13 18.91 -5.07 19.54
CA GLY A 13 17.85 -4.08 19.76
C GLY A 13 18.20 -2.67 19.28
N ALA A 14 19.47 -2.28 19.37
CA ALA A 14 19.97 -0.99 18.89
C ALA A 14 20.07 -0.95 17.35
N THR A 15 20.31 -2.09 16.70
CA THR A 15 20.26 -2.21 15.23
C THR A 15 18.82 -2.26 14.71
N ALA A 16 17.86 -2.77 15.49
CA ALA A 16 16.44 -2.80 15.13
C ALA A 16 15.82 -1.40 14.99
N ILE A 17 16.25 -0.41 15.78
CA ILE A 17 15.73 0.97 15.68
C ILE A 17 16.26 1.71 14.45
N GLU A 18 17.47 1.40 13.98
CA GLU A 18 18.08 1.98 12.79
C GLU A 18 17.41 1.47 11.51
N TYR A 19 17.29 0.15 11.38
CA TYR A 19 16.56 -0.46 10.25
C TYR A 19 15.05 -0.22 10.35
N GLY A 20 14.51 -0.01 11.55
CA GLY A 20 13.12 0.33 11.78
C GLY A 20 12.73 1.68 11.16
N LEU A 21 13.60 2.70 11.26
CA LEU A 21 13.34 4.01 10.65
C LEU A 21 13.38 3.96 9.11
N ILE A 22 14.32 3.21 8.54
CA ILE A 22 14.40 2.99 7.08
C ILE A 22 13.16 2.22 6.60
N ALA A 23 12.77 1.15 7.30
CA ALA A 23 11.58 0.37 7.00
C ALA A 23 10.30 1.22 7.08
N ALA A 24 10.21 2.15 8.04
CA ALA A 24 9.09 3.07 8.15
C ALA A 24 9.00 4.02 6.94
N LEU A 25 10.12 4.60 6.50
CA LEU A 25 10.16 5.47 5.32
C LEU A 25 9.77 4.73 4.04
N ILE A 26 10.29 3.51 3.84
CA ILE A 26 9.93 2.67 2.70
C ILE A 26 8.44 2.33 2.74
N SER A 27 7.91 1.96 3.92
CA SER A 27 6.50 1.61 4.09
C SER A 27 5.57 2.76 3.72
N VAL A 28 5.88 3.99 4.17
CA VAL A 28 5.09 5.18 3.80
C VAL A 28 5.10 5.40 2.30
N GLY A 29 6.25 5.26 1.63
CA GLY A 29 6.37 5.36 0.19
C GLY A 29 5.52 4.32 -0.56
N ILE A 30 5.55 3.06 -0.10
CA ILE A 30 4.74 1.98 -0.67
C ILE A 30 3.25 2.26 -0.49
N ILE A 31 2.81 2.70 0.69
CA ILE A 31 1.40 3.02 0.97
C ILE A 31 0.91 4.14 0.04
N ALA A 32 1.70 5.21 -0.13
CA ALA A 32 1.35 6.30 -1.02
C ALA A 32 1.24 5.83 -2.49
N ALA A 33 2.22 5.05 -2.96
CA ALA A 33 2.22 4.50 -4.31
C ALA A 33 1.03 3.55 -4.54
N ALA A 34 0.75 2.66 -3.59
CA ALA A 34 -0.37 1.74 -3.66
C ALA A 34 -1.73 2.46 -3.67
N SER A 35 -1.86 3.56 -2.91
CA SER A 35 -3.08 4.39 -2.88
C SER A 35 -3.34 5.07 -4.21
N LEU A 36 -2.30 5.67 -4.80
CA LEU A 36 -2.38 6.30 -6.13
C LEU A 36 -2.66 5.26 -7.21
N LEU A 37 -1.98 4.11 -7.14
CA LEU A 37 -2.22 2.99 -8.06
C LEU A 37 -3.68 2.55 -7.98
N GLY A 38 -4.19 2.23 -6.78
CA GLY A 38 -5.58 1.83 -6.57
C GLY A 38 -6.59 2.82 -7.12
N THR A 39 -6.35 4.12 -6.95
CA THR A 39 -7.19 5.20 -7.51
C THR A 39 -7.21 5.15 -9.05
N ASN A 40 -6.04 5.05 -9.69
CA ASN A 40 -5.96 5.01 -11.15
C ASN A 40 -6.58 3.74 -11.74
N LEU A 41 -6.39 2.60 -11.08
CA LEU A 41 -7.02 1.34 -11.48
C LEU A 41 -8.54 1.42 -11.35
N GLY A 42 -9.05 1.99 -10.25
CA GLY A 42 -10.48 2.26 -10.07
C GLY A 42 -11.05 3.14 -11.18
N ASN A 43 -10.36 4.24 -11.51
CA ASN A 43 -10.76 5.13 -12.60
C ASN A 43 -10.78 4.42 -13.95
N LEU A 44 -9.78 3.57 -14.23
CA LEU A 44 -9.71 2.78 -15.45
C LEU A 44 -10.89 1.81 -15.56
N PHE A 45 -11.17 1.03 -14.51
CA PHE A 45 -12.29 0.11 -14.51
C PHE A 45 -13.64 0.82 -14.58
N ASN A 46 -13.80 1.98 -13.93
CA ASN A 46 -14.99 2.81 -14.07
C ASN A 46 -15.16 3.34 -15.50
N GLY A 47 -14.08 3.75 -16.16
CA GLY A 47 -14.11 4.16 -17.56
C GLY A 47 -14.55 3.02 -18.49
N ILE A 48 -14.03 1.81 -18.27
CA ILE A 48 -14.45 0.61 -18.98
C ILE A 48 -15.93 0.33 -18.71
N ALA A 49 -16.35 0.31 -17.44
CA ALA A 49 -17.74 0.08 -17.04
C ALA A 49 -18.69 1.09 -17.69
N ASN A 50 -18.32 2.37 -17.71
CA ASN A 50 -19.12 3.41 -18.37
C ASN A 50 -19.20 3.18 -19.88
N THR A 51 -18.11 2.75 -20.52
CA THR A 51 -18.09 2.44 -21.96
C THR A 51 -18.96 1.22 -22.29
N LEU A 52 -18.93 0.19 -21.45
CA LEU A 52 -19.76 -1.00 -21.61
C LEU A 52 -21.22 -0.75 -21.23
N ASN A 53 -21.47 0.16 -20.29
CA ASN A 53 -22.79 0.65 -19.90
C ASN A 53 -23.28 1.79 -20.81
N VAL A 54 -22.52 2.20 -21.84
CA VAL A 54 -23.12 2.93 -22.95
C VAL A 54 -24.14 1.98 -23.54
N THR A 55 -25.38 2.23 -23.17
CA THR A 55 -26.59 1.66 -23.70
C THR A 55 -26.40 1.48 -25.20
N VAL A 56 -26.21 0.25 -25.66
CA VAL A 56 -26.70 -0.09 -27.01
C VAL A 56 -28.15 0.35 -26.92
N PRO A 57 -28.57 1.38 -27.68
CA PRO A 57 -29.93 1.89 -27.58
C PRO A 57 -30.84 0.67 -27.65
N ASP A 58 -31.51 0.38 -26.55
CA ASP A 58 -32.64 -0.51 -26.60
C ASP A 58 -33.51 0.03 -27.73
N GLY A 59 -33.79 -0.81 -28.73
CA GLY A 59 -34.67 -0.45 -29.84
C GLY A 59 -36.09 -0.08 -29.38
N SER A 60 -36.40 -0.12 -28.08
CA SER A 60 -37.56 0.51 -27.48
C SER A 60 -37.43 2.04 -27.59
N GLY A 61 -37.91 2.60 -28.70
CA GLY A 61 -38.07 4.04 -28.91
C GLY A 61 -39.11 4.68 -27.98
N THR A 62 -38.89 4.59 -26.67
CA THR A 62 -39.61 5.32 -25.62
C THR A 62 -38.69 6.32 -24.95
#